data_AF-W1URP5-F1
#
_entry.id   AF-W1URP5-F1
#
_cell.length_a   1.000
_cell.length_b   1.000
_cell.length_c   1.000
_cell.angle_alpha   90.00
_cell.angle_beta   90.00
_cell.angle_gamma   90.00
#
_symmetry.space_group_name_H-M   'P 1'
#
loop_
_entity.id
_entity.type
_entity.pdbx_description
1 polymer ?
#
loop_
_entity_poly.entity_id
_entity_poly.type
_entity_poly.pdbx_seq_one_letter_code
_entity_poly.pdbx_strand_id
1 'polypeptide(L)'
;SAKIKDSFKLNLEKTTRNSVEFSWDKVKDATGYEILRYSTASKKYVVIDDIDFDKLSDEDREASEEAEVYSYLDQEKTSATIYNYQVKAYNKVDGKKVYLKESEKLKATTTPLTPNITVKSSSRKTARLTWKNCSTRATGYKVYMATS
;
A
#
# COMPACT_ATOMS: atom_id res chain seq x y z
N SER A 1 -28.55 16.39 4.20
CA SER A 1 -27.20 15.85 4.02
C SER A 1 -27.30 14.52 3.30
N ALA A 2 -27.04 14.49 1.99
CA ALA A 2 -27.14 13.25 1.21
C ALA A 2 -25.93 12.36 1.50
N LYS A 3 -26.20 11.11 1.88
CA LYS A 3 -25.19 10.06 2.08
C LYS A 3 -24.47 9.78 0.77
N ILE A 4 -23.15 9.62 0.85
CA ILE A 4 -22.24 9.27 -0.24
C ILE A 4 -22.83 8.11 -1.05
N LYS A 5 -23.12 8.35 -2.34
CA LYS A 5 -23.58 7.34 -3.29
C LYS A 5 -22.40 7.05 -4.22
N ASP A 6 -21.90 5.82 -4.13
CA ASP A 6 -20.82 5.21 -4.90
C ASP A 6 -19.40 5.69 -4.57
N SER A 7 -18.71 4.91 -3.74
CA SER A 7 -17.24 4.78 -3.71
C SER A 7 -16.82 3.57 -4.53
N PHE A 8 -15.55 3.51 -4.97
CA PHE A 8 -14.97 2.30 -5.55
C PHE A 8 -14.03 1.63 -4.57
N LYS A 9 -13.81 0.32 -4.72
CA LYS A 9 -13.03 -0.48 -3.79
C LYS A 9 -11.55 -0.47 -4.19
N LEU A 10 -10.66 -0.39 -3.21
CA LEU A 10 -9.25 -0.73 -3.38
C LEU A 10 -9.03 -2.17 -2.91
N ASN A 11 -8.30 -2.96 -3.69
CA ASN A 11 -7.92 -4.32 -3.35
C ASN A 11 -6.46 -4.34 -2.90
N LEU A 12 -6.18 -4.87 -1.71
CA LEU A 12 -4.81 -5.05 -1.25
C LEU A 12 -4.22 -6.26 -1.96
N GLU A 13 -3.19 -6.05 -2.78
CA GLU A 13 -2.55 -7.12 -3.53
C GLU A 13 -1.40 -7.73 -2.73
N LYS A 14 -0.50 -6.89 -2.22
CA LYS A 14 0.72 -7.35 -1.57
C LYS A 14 1.23 -6.37 -0.54
N THR A 15 1.80 -6.90 0.54
CA THR A 15 2.60 -6.12 1.49
C THR A 15 3.93 -6.80 1.72
N THR A 16 5.01 -6.03 1.72
CA THR A 16 6.34 -6.49 2.13
C THR A 16 6.79 -5.69 3.35
N ARG A 17 8.06 -5.87 3.75
CA ARG A 17 8.67 -5.09 4.83
C ARG A 17 8.80 -3.60 4.50
N ASN A 18 8.79 -3.24 3.22
CA ASN A 18 9.07 -1.91 2.73
C ASN A 18 8.18 -1.46 1.56
N SER A 19 7.11 -2.18 1.26
CA SER A 19 6.16 -1.76 0.23
C SER A 19 4.73 -2.19 0.52
N VAL A 20 3.80 -1.45 -0.05
CA VAL A 20 2.38 -1.77 -0.13
C VAL A 20 1.96 -1.67 -1.58
N GLU A 21 1.29 -2.70 -2.09
CA GLU A 21 0.75 -2.77 -3.44
C GLU A 21 -0.76 -2.99 -3.37
N PHE A 22 -1.50 -2.19 -4.11
CA PHE A 22 -2.95 -2.29 -4.18
C PHE A 22 -3.47 -1.94 -5.57
N SER A 23 -4.65 -2.44 -5.90
CA SER A 23 -5.30 -2.25 -7.19
C SER A 23 -6.71 -1.68 -7.06
N TRP A 24 -7.28 -1.21 -8.17
CA TRP A 24 -8.67 -0.81 -8.29
C TRP A 24 -9.16 -0.92 -9.73
N ASP A 25 -10.46 -1.16 -9.88
CA ASP A 25 -11.10 -1.20 -11.19
C ASP A 25 -11.13 0.20 -11.83
N LYS A 26 -11.02 0.26 -13.15
CA LYS A 26 -11.10 1.51 -13.91
C LYS A 26 -12.43 2.22 -13.63
N VAL A 27 -12.33 3.50 -13.28
CA VAL A 27 -13.51 4.37 -13.15
C VAL A 27 -13.85 4.93 -14.52
N LYS A 28 -15.11 4.74 -14.93
CA LYS A 28 -15.63 5.26 -16.19
C LYS A 28 -15.38 6.77 -16.31
N ASP A 29 -14.97 7.21 -17.50
CA ASP A 29 -14.67 8.60 -17.86
C ASP A 29 -13.50 9.23 -17.08
N ALA A 30 -12.75 8.45 -16.29
CA ALA A 30 -11.55 8.94 -15.63
C ALA A 30 -10.42 9.15 -16.65
N THR A 31 -9.77 10.31 -16.55
CA THR A 31 -8.55 10.66 -17.30
C THR A 31 -7.32 10.67 -16.40
N GLY A 32 -7.46 10.16 -15.18
CA GLY A 32 -6.38 10.03 -14.22
C GLY A 32 -6.85 9.73 -12.80
N TYR A 33 -5.86 9.47 -11.94
CA TYR A 33 -6.06 9.12 -10.54
C TYR A 33 -5.05 9.84 -9.65
N GLU A 34 -5.53 10.48 -8.60
CA GLU A 34 -4.67 10.90 -7.49
C GLU A 34 -4.61 9.78 -6.45
N ILE A 35 -3.40 9.37 -6.09
CA ILE A 35 -3.15 8.40 -5.03
C ILE A 35 -2.79 9.18 -3.77
N LEU A 36 -3.59 8.98 -2.72
CA LEU A 36 -3.41 9.67 -1.45
C LEU A 36 -3.00 8.69 -0.36
N ARG A 37 -2.12 9.15 0.53
CA ARG A 37 -1.74 8.45 1.75
C ARG A 37 -1.94 9.35 2.95
N TYR A 38 -2.45 8.80 4.04
CA TYR A 38 -2.61 9.55 5.29
C TYR A 38 -1.23 9.91 5.88
N SER A 39 -1.00 11.20 6.09
CA SER A 39 0.17 11.73 6.77
C SER A 39 -0.16 12.00 8.23
N THR A 40 0.55 11.34 9.15
CA THR A 40 0.42 11.58 10.59
C THR A 40 0.95 12.96 10.99
N ALA A 41 1.87 13.53 10.22
CA ALA A 41 2.44 14.85 10.47
C ALA A 41 1.41 15.96 10.21
N SER A 42 0.73 15.91 9.05
CA SER A 42 -0.30 16.91 8.69
C SER A 42 -1.71 16.54 9.16
N LYS A 43 -1.91 15.32 9.68
CA LYS A 43 -3.21 14.74 10.07
C LYS A 43 -4.24 14.75 8.94
N LYS A 44 -3.79 14.60 7.71
CA LYS A 44 -4.60 14.65 6.49
C LYS A 44 -4.08 13.64 5.47
N TYR A 45 -4.95 13.26 4.54
CA TYR A 45 -4.51 12.59 3.31
C TYR A 45 -3.75 13.59 2.45
N VAL A 46 -2.57 13.19 1.98
CA VAL A 46 -1.74 13.96 1.04
C VAL A 46 -1.58 13.14 -0.23
N VAL A 47 -1.56 13.81 -1.38
CA VAL A 47 -1.25 13.18 -2.66
C VAL A 47 0.20 12.71 -2.62
N ILE A 48 0.41 11.43 -2.92
CA ILE A 48 1.74 10.83 -3.02
C ILE A 48 2.10 10.50 -4.47
N ASP A 49 1.09 10.39 -5.35
CA ASP A 49 1.28 10.26 -6.79
C ASP A 49 0.05 10.72 -7.58
N ASP A 50 0.24 11.05 -8.85
CA ASP A 50 -0.75 11.56 -9.77
C ASP A 50 -0.60 10.89 -11.14
N ILE A 51 -1.42 9.86 -11.39
CA ILE A 51 -1.45 9.16 -12.67
C ILE A 51 -2.30 10.01 -13.62
N ASP A 52 -1.64 10.91 -14.35
CA ASP A 52 -2.26 11.83 -15.31
C ASP A 52 -2.10 11.29 -16.72
N PHE A 53 -3.20 10.82 -17.34
CA PHE A 53 -3.11 10.11 -18.62
C PHE A 53 -2.53 10.97 -19.75
N ASP A 54 -2.72 12.29 -19.70
CA ASP A 54 -2.13 13.24 -20.67
C ASP A 54 -0.60 13.33 -20.57
N LYS A 55 0.00 12.87 -19.47
CA LYS A 55 1.45 12.89 -19.24
C LYS A 55 2.12 11.55 -19.49
N LEU A 56 1.33 10.52 -19.83
CA LEU A 56 1.85 9.21 -20.21
C LEU A 56 2.47 9.28 -21.61
N SER A 57 3.36 8.32 -21.93
CA SER A 57 3.76 8.13 -23.32
C SER A 57 2.56 7.67 -24.15
N ASP A 58 2.66 7.74 -25.48
CA ASP A 58 1.58 7.28 -26.34
C ASP A 58 1.23 5.80 -26.12
N GLU A 59 2.25 4.95 -25.90
CA GLU A 59 2.07 3.53 -25.61
C GLU A 59 1.36 3.31 -24.26
N ASP A 60 1.77 4.03 -23.21
CA ASP A 60 1.17 3.90 -21.88
C ASP A 60 -0.25 4.49 -21.84
N ARG A 61 -0.53 5.54 -22.62
CA ARG A 61 -1.87 6.11 -22.76
C ARG A 61 -2.82 5.11 -23.41
N GLU A 62 -2.43 4.50 -24.53
CA GLU A 62 -3.23 3.47 -25.20
C GLU A 62 -3.53 2.29 -24.25
N ALA A 63 -2.49 1.79 -23.54
CA ALA A 63 -2.67 0.75 -22.54
C ALA A 63 -3.64 1.17 -21.42
N SER A 64 -3.61 2.43 -20.98
CA SER A 64 -4.54 2.95 -19.98
C SER A 64 -5.99 3.06 -20.48
N GLU A 65 -6.20 3.31 -21.77
CA GLU A 65 -7.52 3.37 -22.38
C GLU A 65 -8.19 1.99 -22.42
N GLU A 66 -7.39 0.92 -22.58
CA GLU A 66 -7.86 -0.47 -22.59
C GLU A 66 -7.86 -1.14 -21.21
N ALA A 67 -7.12 -0.61 -20.23
CA ALA A 67 -7.01 -1.20 -18.90
C ALA A 67 -8.37 -1.30 -18.19
N GLU A 68 -8.66 -2.46 -17.60
CA GLU A 68 -9.82 -2.65 -16.72
C GLU A 68 -9.48 -2.44 -15.24
N VAL A 69 -8.19 -2.57 -14.88
CA VAL A 69 -7.67 -2.51 -13.51
C VAL A 69 -6.37 -1.70 -13.51
N TYR A 70 -6.22 -0.85 -12.50
CA TYR A 70 -4.99 -0.11 -12.22
C TYR A 70 -4.37 -0.60 -10.91
N SER A 71 -3.05 -0.51 -10.79
CA SER A 71 -2.32 -0.86 -9.58
C SER A 71 -1.30 0.21 -9.21
N TYR A 72 -1.02 0.33 -7.91
CA TYR A 72 0.00 1.23 -7.39
C TYR A 72 0.88 0.52 -6.36
N LEU A 73 2.19 0.71 -6.48
CA LEU A 73 3.21 0.18 -5.58
C LEU A 73 3.88 1.32 -4.80
N ASP A 74 3.49 1.50 -3.54
CA ASP A 74 4.13 2.45 -2.62
C ASP A 74 5.38 1.81 -1.98
N GLN A 75 6.57 2.16 -2.44
CA GLN A 75 7.85 1.63 -1.95
C GLN A 75 8.48 2.50 -0.86
N GLU A 76 9.58 2.03 -0.26
CA GLU A 76 10.32 2.72 0.80
C GLU A 76 9.47 2.97 2.06
N LYS A 77 8.62 2.00 2.40
CA LYS A 77 7.86 2.02 3.65
C LYS A 77 8.68 1.50 4.81
N THR A 78 8.32 1.95 6.01
CA THR A 78 8.84 1.41 7.26
C THR A 78 8.13 0.09 7.55
N SER A 79 8.88 -0.92 8.02
CA SER A 79 8.34 -2.23 8.41
C SER A 79 7.38 -2.13 9.60
N ALA A 80 6.49 -3.12 9.74
CA ALA A 80 5.51 -3.23 10.83
C ALA A 80 4.69 -1.93 11.05
N THR A 81 4.43 -1.18 9.98
CA THR A 81 3.78 0.13 10.05
C THR A 81 2.47 0.11 9.28
N ILE A 82 1.44 0.71 9.88
CA ILE A 82 0.13 0.88 9.25
C ILE A 82 0.18 2.10 8.33
N TYR A 83 -0.25 1.91 7.09
CA TYR A 83 -0.48 2.96 6.12
C TYR A 83 -1.95 2.95 5.69
N ASN A 84 -2.51 4.14 5.50
CA ASN A 84 -3.88 4.30 5.04
C ASN A 84 -3.88 5.03 3.70
N TYR A 85 -4.55 4.45 2.71
CA TYR A 85 -4.60 4.94 1.34
C TYR A 85 -6.02 5.28 0.94
N GLN A 86 -6.12 6.13 -0.07
CA GLN A 86 -7.35 6.48 -0.76
C GLN A 86 -6.97 6.91 -2.18
N VAL A 87 -7.84 6.65 -3.15
CA VAL A 87 -7.64 7.08 -4.54
C VAL A 87 -8.81 7.95 -4.96
N LYS A 88 -8.52 9.01 -5.70
CA LYS A 88 -9.53 9.88 -6.32
C LYS A 88 -9.42 9.79 -7.83
N ALA A 89 -10.48 9.33 -8.47
CA ALA A 89 -10.60 9.38 -9.92
C ALA A 89 -11.04 10.78 -10.34
N TYR A 90 -10.41 11.33 -11.37
CA TYR A 90 -10.78 12.61 -11.94
C TYR A 90 -10.89 12.53 -13.46
N ASN A 91 -11.68 13.43 -14.02
CA ASN A 91 -11.66 13.78 -15.43
C ASN A 91 -11.06 15.19 -15.55
N LYS A 92 -10.25 15.42 -16.57
CA LYS A 92 -9.66 16.72 -16.86
C LYS A 92 -10.47 17.43 -17.94
N VAL A 93 -11.08 18.55 -17.56
CA VAL A 93 -11.84 19.42 -18.47
C VAL A 93 -11.13 20.77 -18.54
N ASP A 94 -10.73 21.19 -19.74
CA ASP A 94 -9.95 22.43 -19.96
C ASP A 94 -8.70 22.54 -19.07
N GLY A 95 -7.99 21.42 -18.91
CA GLY A 95 -6.77 21.35 -18.08
C GLY A 95 -7.01 21.32 -16.57
N LYS A 96 -8.27 21.34 -16.10
CA LYS A 96 -8.63 21.32 -14.68
C LYS A 96 -9.20 19.97 -14.27
N LYS A 97 -8.78 19.47 -13.11
CA LYS A 97 -9.30 18.22 -12.53
C LYS A 97 -10.71 18.44 -11.97
N VAL A 98 -11.65 17.63 -12.45
CA VAL A 98 -13.01 17.47 -11.91
C VAL A 98 -13.10 16.07 -11.31
N TYR A 99 -13.24 15.99 -9.99
CA TYR A 99 -13.29 14.70 -9.30
C TYR A 99 -14.61 13.97 -9.58
N LEU A 100 -14.49 12.75 -10.08
CA LEU A 100 -15.62 11.88 -10.41
C LEU A 100 -16.04 11.05 -9.20
N LYS A 101 -15.08 10.36 -8.60
CA LYS A 101 -15.33 9.35 -7.56
C LYS A 101 -14.15 9.23 -6.62
N GLU A 102 -14.44 8.92 -5.37
CA GLU A 102 -13.44 8.65 -4.34
C GLU A 102 -13.53 7.19 -3.91
N SER A 103 -12.38 6.57 -3.64
CA SER A 103 -12.33 5.20 -3.17
C SER A 103 -12.72 5.09 -1.69
N GLU A 104 -13.08 3.88 -1.29
CA GLU A 104 -13.01 3.50 0.12
C GLU A 104 -11.57 3.61 0.63
N LYS A 105 -11.42 3.80 1.95
CA LYS A 105 -10.11 3.87 2.58
C LYS A 105 -9.52 2.47 2.70
N LEU A 106 -8.31 2.29 2.20
CA LEU A 106 -7.56 1.06 2.36
C LEU A 106 -6.59 1.18 3.53
N LYS A 107 -6.66 0.23 4.47
CA LYS A 107 -5.67 0.10 5.55
C LYS A 107 -4.76 -1.09 5.26
N ALA A 108 -3.47 -0.83 5.12
CA ALA A 108 -2.45 -1.84 4.90
C ALA A 108 -1.38 -1.80 6.00
N THR A 109 -0.78 -2.94 6.32
CA THR A 109 0.32 -3.01 7.29
C THR A 109 1.50 -3.71 6.66
N THR A 110 2.65 -3.05 6.61
CA THR A 110 3.89 -3.67 6.13
C THR A 110 4.32 -4.81 7.04
N THR A 111 4.96 -5.83 6.48
CA THR A 111 5.40 -6.97 7.27
C THR A 111 6.55 -6.58 8.21
N PRO A 112 6.72 -7.27 9.35
CA PRO A 112 7.87 -7.06 10.22
C PRO A 112 9.19 -7.45 9.55
N LEU A 113 10.31 -6.92 10.08
CA LEU A 113 11.64 -7.40 9.69
C LEU A 113 11.84 -8.85 10.15
N THR A 114 12.50 -9.65 9.31
CA THR A 114 12.93 -11.00 9.70
C THR A 114 13.93 -10.89 10.86
N PRO A 115 13.67 -11.54 12.01
CA PRO A 115 14.62 -11.56 13.12
C PRO A 115 15.88 -12.34 12.72
N ASN A 116 17.06 -11.81 13.06
CA ASN A 116 18.30 -12.56 12.92
C ASN A 116 18.58 -13.32 14.22
N ILE A 117 18.48 -14.65 14.16
CA ILE A 117 18.57 -15.54 15.33
C ILE A 117 19.98 -16.14 15.40
N THR A 118 20.56 -16.12 16.59
CA THR A 118 21.84 -16.78 16.90
C THR A 118 21.63 -17.84 17.97
N VAL A 119 22.16 -19.04 17.74
CA VAL A 119 22.25 -20.09 18.76
C VAL A 119 23.45 -19.78 19.66
N LYS A 120 23.19 -19.50 20.93
CA LYS A 120 24.23 -19.24 21.94
C LYS A 120 24.84 -20.52 22.49
N SER A 121 24.01 -21.53 22.69
CA SER A 121 24.45 -22.86 23.09
C SER A 121 23.36 -23.90 22.80
N SER A 122 23.78 -25.14 22.62
CA SER A 122 22.88 -26.28 22.48
C SER A 122 23.41 -27.47 23.28
N SER A 123 22.48 -28.31 23.72
CA SER A 123 22.73 -29.61 24.35
C SER A 123 21.69 -30.60 23.86
N ARG A 124 21.77 -31.85 24.34
CA ARG A 124 20.80 -32.91 23.98
C ARG A 124 19.33 -32.54 24.24
N LYS A 125 19.03 -31.65 25.19
CA LYS A 125 17.65 -31.28 25.57
C LYS A 125 17.36 -29.79 25.52
N THR A 126 18.34 -28.95 25.18
CA THR A 126 18.20 -27.49 25.27
C THR A 126 18.87 -26.80 24.10
N ALA A 127 18.27 -25.71 23.65
CA ALA A 127 18.91 -24.74 22.77
C ALA A 127 18.63 -23.34 23.34
N ARG A 128 19.68 -22.55 23.55
CA ARG A 128 19.56 -21.14 23.92
C ARG A 128 19.70 -20.30 22.66
N LEU A 129 18.64 -19.57 22.35
CA LEU A 129 18.57 -18.68 21.20
C LEU A 129 18.62 -17.22 21.67
N THR A 130 19.20 -16.35 20.86
CA THR A 130 19.15 -14.91 21.05
C THR A 130 18.88 -14.22 19.72
N TRP A 131 18.19 -13.09 19.75
CA TRP A 131 18.00 -12.21 18.61
C TRP A 131 17.85 -10.78 19.13
N LYS A 132 18.18 -9.81 18.27
CA LYS A 132 17.89 -8.40 18.54
C LYS A 132 16.46 -8.09 18.12
N ASN A 133 15.82 -7.14 18.81
CA ASN A 133 14.52 -6.67 18.38
C ASN A 133 14.65 -6.07 16.97
N CYS A 134 13.92 -6.65 16.01
CA CYS A 134 14.00 -6.29 14.61
C CYS A 134 13.02 -5.18 14.23
N SER A 135 12.11 -4.75 15.11
CA SER A 135 11.21 -3.63 14.84
C SER A 135 10.75 -2.95 16.13
N THR A 136 10.69 -1.61 16.12
CA THR A 136 10.14 -0.83 17.24
C THR A 136 8.66 -1.12 17.53
N ARG A 137 7.97 -1.79 16.60
CA ARG A 137 6.54 -2.12 16.68
C ARG A 137 6.27 -3.62 16.84
N ALA A 138 7.31 -4.45 16.96
CA ALA A 138 7.13 -5.86 17.26
C ALA A 138 6.59 -6.04 18.68
N THR A 139 5.45 -6.71 18.82
CA THR A 139 4.82 -7.00 20.13
C THR A 139 5.21 -8.36 20.70
N GLY A 140 5.79 -9.25 19.87
CA GLY A 140 6.23 -10.57 20.28
C GLY A 140 6.88 -11.34 19.14
N TYR A 141 7.35 -12.56 19.45
CA TYR A 141 8.02 -13.46 18.51
C TYR A 141 7.41 -14.86 18.63
N LYS A 142 7.19 -15.53 17.51
CA LYS A 142 6.89 -16.98 17.49
C LYS A 142 8.18 -17.73 17.18
N VAL A 143 8.54 -18.67 18.04
CA VAL A 143 9.73 -19.51 17.89
C VAL A 143 9.26 -20.92 17.54
N TYR A 144 9.79 -21.45 16.44
CA TYR A 144 9.50 -22.80 15.96
C TYR A 144 10.79 -23.62 16.02
N MET A 145 10.66 -24.89 16.38
CA MET A 145 11.77 -25.87 16.35
C MET A 145 11.26 -27.15 15.70
N ALA A 146 12.13 -27.81 14.93
CA ALA A 146 11.86 -29.09 14.29
C ALA A 146 13.02 -30.04 14.56
N THR A 147 12.71 -31.33 14.66
CA THR A 147 13.69 -32.43 14.72
C THR A 147 13.69 -33.14 13.38
N SER A 148 14.86 -33.61 12.94
CA SER A 148 15.02 -34.50 11.79
C SER A 148 14.49 -35.90 12.07
#